data_AF-X1K4P5-F1
#
_entry.id   AF-X1K4P5-F1
#
_cell.length_a   1.000
_cell.length_b   1.000
_cell.length_c   1.000
_cell.angle_alpha   90.00
_cell.angle_beta   90.00
_cell.angle_gamma   90.00
#
_symmetry.space_group_name_H-M   'P 1'
#
loop_
_entity.id
_entity.type
_entity.pdbx_description
1 polymer ?
#
loop_
_entity_poly.entity_id
_entity_poly.type
_entity_poly.pdbx_seq_one_letter_code
_entity_poly.pdbx_strand_id
1 'polypeptide(L)'
;MKQENNLSYERILDHVKKEKIFPVYLFFGDENYLKDNILNKFKNKLIDSNYRELNYKVFYGEKTLIGEIINEVETLPFISKYKLVVIKEAEKISKEEMDRLINYLNNHNFKNYFSTLIIV
;
A
#
# COMPACT_ATOMS: atom_id res chain seq x y z
N MET A 1 9.79 -3.03 18.92
CA MET A 1 8.33 -2.87 18.82
C MET A 1 8.04 -1.91 17.67
N LYS A 2 7.47 -2.40 16.55
CA LYS A 2 6.93 -1.51 15.51
C LYS A 2 5.68 -0.86 16.13
N GLN A 3 5.63 0.47 16.19
CA GLN A 3 4.49 1.17 16.78
C GLN A 3 3.27 1.03 15.86
N GLU A 4 2.20 0.44 16.36
CA GLU A 4 0.88 0.48 15.74
C GLU A 4 0.30 1.88 15.94
N ASN A 5 0.19 2.64 14.85
CA ASN A 5 -0.42 3.96 14.86
C ASN A 5 -1.79 3.88 14.17
N ASN A 6 -2.85 3.69 14.95
CA ASN A 6 -4.21 3.75 14.44
C ASN A 6 -4.53 5.20 14.02
N LEU A 7 -4.78 5.40 12.72
CA LEU A 7 -5.10 6.72 12.16
C LEU A 7 -6.57 6.79 11.79
N SER A 8 -7.23 7.88 12.17
CA SER A 8 -8.57 8.17 11.66
C SER A 8 -8.51 8.51 10.17
N TYR A 9 -9.63 8.29 9.47
CA TYR A 9 -9.82 8.68 8.07
C TYR A 9 -9.36 10.12 7.80
N GLU A 10 -9.77 11.09 8.64
CA GLU A 10 -9.39 12.50 8.50
C GLU A 10 -7.88 12.73 8.61
N ARG A 11 -7.22 12.03 9.55
CA ARG A 11 -5.76 12.09 9.70
C ARG A 11 -5.04 11.53 8.48
N ILE A 12 -5.54 10.43 7.91
CA ILE A 12 -4.98 9.87 6.68
C ILE A 12 -5.09 10.88 5.53
N LEU A 13 -6.23 11.54 5.38
CA LEU A 13 -6.40 12.58 4.36
C LEU A 13 -5.46 13.77 4.57
N ASP A 14 -5.25 14.21 5.82
CA ASP A 14 -4.28 15.27 6.14
C ASP A 14 -2.84 14.83 5.82
N HIS A 15 -2.49 13.58 6.13
CA HIS A 15 -1.18 13.01 5.80
C HIS A 15 -0.94 12.98 4.29
N VAL A 16 -1.92 12.56 3.49
CA VAL A 16 -1.84 12.57 2.02
C VAL A 16 -1.64 13.99 1.50
N LYS A 17 -2.39 14.97 2.03
CA LYS A 17 -2.25 16.38 1.65
C LYS A 17 -0.85 16.91 1.95
N LYS A 18 -0.28 16.56 3.10
CA LYS A 18 1.06 16.97 3.56
C LYS A 18 2.20 16.08 3.05
N GLU A 19 1.89 15.08 2.22
CA GLU A 19 2.85 14.07 1.74
C GLU A 19 3.62 13.35 2.88
N LYS A 20 2.97 13.20 4.05
CA LYS A 20 3.47 12.44 5.20
C LYS A 20 3.06 10.97 5.06
N ILE A 21 3.69 10.31 4.08
CA ILE A 21 3.32 8.97 3.65
C ILE A 21 4.12 7.92 4.44
N PHE A 22 3.41 6.97 5.04
CA PHE A 22 4.00 5.78 5.64
C PHE A 22 4.27 4.71 4.58
N PRO A 23 5.24 3.82 4.81
CA PRO A 23 5.58 2.78 3.85
C PRO A 23 4.53 1.66 3.77
N VAL A 24 3.73 1.47 4.82
CA VAL A 24 2.70 0.43 4.88
C VAL A 24 1.43 0.99 5.50
N TYR A 25 0.29 0.70 4.88
CA TYR A 25 -1.05 0.98 5.41
C TYR A 25 -1.91 -0.27 5.37
N LEU A 26 -2.70 -0.49 6.42
CA LEU A 26 -3.76 -1.48 6.48
C LEU A 26 -5.09 -0.75 6.63
N PHE A 27 -5.98 -0.89 5.65
CA PHE A 27 -7.34 -0.38 5.68
C PHE A 27 -8.30 -1.54 5.90
N PHE A 28 -8.81 -1.68 7.13
CA PHE A 28 -9.73 -2.73 7.51
C PHE A 28 -11.10 -2.15 7.89
N GLY A 29 -12.14 -2.99 7.81
CA GLY A 29 -13.53 -2.61 8.06
C GLY A 29 -14.44 -2.72 6.82
N ASP A 30 -15.74 -2.63 7.07
CA ASP A 30 -16.80 -2.93 6.08
C ASP A 30 -17.06 -1.79 5.08
N GLU A 31 -16.55 -0.59 5.38
CA GLU A 31 -16.83 0.62 4.60
C GLU A 31 -15.94 0.73 3.34
N ASN A 32 -16.23 -0.10 2.33
CA ASN A 32 -15.49 -0.13 1.06
C ASN A 32 -15.39 1.23 0.37
N TYR A 33 -16.44 2.06 0.45
CA TYR A 33 -16.43 3.41 -0.11
C TYR A 33 -15.32 4.29 0.48
N LEU A 34 -15.10 4.24 1.79
CA LEU A 34 -14.03 5.01 2.42
C LEU A 34 -12.65 4.52 1.98
N LYS A 35 -12.46 3.20 1.94
CA LYS A 35 -11.20 2.57 1.51
C LYS A 35 -10.85 2.99 0.06
N ASP A 36 -11.81 2.90 -0.86
CA ASP A 36 -11.63 3.32 -2.25
C ASP A 36 -11.43 4.84 -2.39
N ASN A 37 -12.12 5.65 -1.59
CA ASN A 37 -11.91 7.09 -1.61
C ASN A 37 -10.50 7.47 -1.16
N ILE A 38 -10.00 6.88 -0.06
CA ILE A 38 -8.63 7.12 0.40
C ILE A 38 -7.63 6.70 -0.69
N LEU A 39 -7.77 5.50 -1.27
CA LEU A 39 -6.91 5.03 -2.36
C LEU A 39 -6.87 6.01 -3.53
N ASN A 40 -8.03 6.55 -3.93
CA ASN A 40 -8.10 7.55 -4.99
C ASN A 40 -7.41 8.86 -4.60
N LYS A 41 -7.48 9.29 -3.33
CA LYS A 41 -6.75 10.47 -2.85
C LYS A 41 -5.24 10.25 -2.89
N PHE A 42 -4.74 9.09 -2.46
CA PHE A 42 -3.33 8.71 -2.60
C PHE A 42 -2.90 8.76 -4.07
N LYS A 43 -3.60 8.02 -4.93
CA LYS A 43 -3.29 7.89 -6.36
C LYS A 43 -3.29 9.23 -7.10
N ASN A 44 -4.26 10.09 -6.82
CA ASN A 44 -4.39 11.37 -7.52
C ASN A 44 -3.44 12.45 -6.99
N LYS A 45 -3.03 12.36 -5.71
CA LYS A 45 -2.12 13.33 -5.09
C LYS A 45 -0.65 12.99 -5.33
N LEU A 46 -0.30 11.72 -5.28
CA LEU A 46 1.09 11.27 -5.23
C LEU A 46 1.65 10.84 -6.59
N ILE A 47 0.78 10.53 -7.56
CA ILE A 47 1.18 10.02 -8.86
C ILE A 47 0.58 10.87 -9.97
N ASP A 48 1.44 11.41 -10.83
CA ASP A 48 1.07 12.07 -12.07
C ASP A 48 0.26 11.12 -12.96
N SER A 49 -0.83 11.61 -13.54
CA SER A 49 -1.70 10.82 -14.42
C SER A 49 -0.95 10.16 -15.58
N ASN A 50 0.10 10.80 -16.11
CA ASN A 50 0.89 10.29 -17.24
C ASN A 50 1.72 9.05 -16.88
N TYR A 51 2.08 8.89 -15.60
CA TYR A 51 2.92 7.79 -15.12
C TYR A 51 2.17 6.83 -14.19
N ARG A 52 0.84 6.91 -14.17
CA ARG A 52 0.00 6.14 -13.24
C ARG A 52 0.14 4.65 -13.41
N GLU A 53 0.12 4.15 -14.65
CA GLU A 53 0.22 2.71 -14.93
C GLU A 53 1.56 2.10 -14.49
N LEU A 54 2.61 2.93 -14.43
CA LEU A 54 3.96 2.51 -14.05
C LEU A 54 4.21 2.60 -12.53
N ASN A 55 3.42 3.42 -11.82
CA ASN A 55 3.62 3.71 -10.40
C ASN A 55 2.44 3.31 -9.51
N TYR A 56 1.33 2.84 -10.06
CA TYR A 56 0.16 2.37 -9.32
C TYR A 56 -0.20 0.95 -9.74
N LYS A 57 0.13 -0.02 -8.90
CA LYS A 57 -0.15 -1.44 -9.16
C LYS A 57 -1.17 -1.97 -8.18
N VAL A 58 -2.17 -2.69 -8.70
CA VAL A 58 -3.21 -3.34 -7.89
C VAL A 58 -3.12 -4.85 -8.07
N PHE A 59 -3.13 -5.55 -6.95
CA PHE A 59 -3.17 -7.00 -6.80
C PHE A 59 -4.46 -7.39 -6.07
N TYR A 60 -4.94 -8.62 -6.29
CA TYR A 60 -6.16 -9.15 -5.67
C TYR A 60 -5.83 -10.42 -4.88
N GLY A 61 -6.24 -10.49 -3.62
CA GLY A 61 -5.79 -11.51 -2.66
C GLY A 61 -5.97 -12.96 -3.13
N GLU A 62 -7.07 -13.27 -3.82
CA GLU A 62 -7.40 -14.63 -4.30
C GLU A 62 -6.38 -15.19 -5.31
N LYS A 63 -5.71 -14.34 -6.08
CA LYS A 63 -4.88 -14.75 -7.23
C LYS A 63 -3.41 -14.34 -7.12
N THR A 64 -3.04 -13.70 -6.02
CA THR A 64 -1.73 -13.04 -5.94
C THR A 64 -0.71 -13.90 -5.22
N LEU A 65 0.50 -13.95 -5.78
CA LEU A 65 1.68 -14.47 -5.11
C LEU A 65 2.40 -13.32 -4.39
N ILE A 66 2.65 -13.45 -3.09
CA ILE A 66 3.30 -12.40 -2.29
C ILE A 66 4.70 -12.09 -2.79
N GLY A 67 5.40 -13.06 -3.39
CA GLY A 67 6.67 -12.83 -4.05
C GLY A 67 6.59 -11.76 -5.16
N GLU A 68 5.50 -11.72 -5.92
CA GLU A 68 5.29 -10.70 -6.96
C GLU A 68 5.04 -9.31 -6.36
N ILE A 69 4.27 -9.24 -5.27
CA ILE A 69 4.05 -7.99 -4.54
C ILE A 69 5.36 -7.46 -3.95
N ILE A 70 6.17 -8.34 -3.35
CA ILE A 70 7.48 -7.96 -2.77
C ILE A 70 8.37 -7.39 -3.86
N ASN A 71 8.50 -8.08 -4.99
CA ASN A 71 9.29 -7.59 -6.13
C ASN A 71 8.80 -6.21 -6.60
N GLU A 72 7.48 -6.01 -6.66
CA GLU A 72 6.89 -4.75 -7.09
C GLU A 72 7.15 -3.62 -6.07
N VAL A 73 7.08 -3.89 -4.77
CA VAL A 73 7.39 -2.96 -3.68
C VAL A 73 8.87 -2.57 -3.69
N GLU A 74 9.76 -3.51 -3.98
CA GLU A 74 11.22 -3.28 -4.01
C GLU A 74 11.70 -2.56 -5.27
N THR A 75 10.89 -2.56 -6.33
CA THR A 75 11.18 -1.83 -7.55
C THR A 75 10.98 -0.32 -7.37
N LEU A 76 11.94 0.48 -7.84
CA LEU A 76 11.90 1.94 -7.76
C LEU A 76 10.72 2.53 -8.55
N PRO A 77 10.14 3.66 -8.10
CA PRO A 77 9.18 4.41 -8.87
C PRO A 77 9.80 4.91 -10.18
N PHE A 78 8.99 4.96 -11.23
CA PHE A 78 9.37 5.46 -12.54
C PHE A 78 8.96 6.93 -12.70
N ILE A 79 9.94 7.84 -12.74
CA ILE A 79 9.72 9.30 -12.89
C ILE A 79 8.63 9.79 -11.90
N SER A 80 8.69 9.30 -10.66
CA SER A 80 7.78 9.63 -9.59
C SER A 80 8.51 9.58 -8.25
N LYS A 81 8.05 10.38 -7.28
CA LYS A 81 8.55 10.32 -5.89
C LYS A 81 8.00 9.10 -5.15
N TYR A 82 6.82 8.63 -5.55
CA TYR A 82 6.09 7.55 -4.90
C TYR A 82 5.66 6.48 -5.90
N LYS A 83 5.77 5.22 -5.46
CA LYS A 83 5.08 4.08 -6.06
C LYS A 83 4.03 3.57 -5.07
N LEU A 84 2.84 3.26 -5.55
CA LEU A 84 1.75 2.73 -4.76
C LEU A 84 1.46 1.30 -5.19
N VAL A 85 1.64 0.37 -4.27
CA VAL A 85 1.34 -1.05 -4.47
C VAL A 85 0.15 -1.39 -3.58
N VAL A 86 -0.95 -1.84 -4.17
CA VAL A 86 -2.21 -2.07 -3.48
C VAL A 86 -2.58 -3.54 -3.55
N ILE A 87 -2.91 -4.14 -2.42
CA ILE A 87 -3.55 -5.45 -2.34
C ILE A 87 -5.01 -5.20 -1.98
N LYS A 88 -5.94 -5.60 -2.84
CA LYS A 88 -7.38 -5.61 -2.56
C LYS A 88 -7.86 -7.00 -2.19
N GLU A 89 -8.92 -7.07 -1.39
CA GLU A 89 -9.51 -8.33 -0.92
C GLU A 89 -8.46 -9.17 -0.18
N ALA A 90 -7.67 -8.51 0.67
CA ALA A 90 -6.55 -9.13 1.36
C ALA A 90 -6.98 -10.29 2.28
N GLU A 91 -8.24 -10.32 2.70
CA GLU A 91 -8.86 -11.43 3.44
C GLU A 91 -8.91 -12.74 2.64
N LYS A 92 -8.81 -12.67 1.30
CA LYS A 92 -8.78 -13.83 0.41
C LYS A 92 -7.38 -14.40 0.17
N ILE A 93 -6.33 -13.76 0.69
CA ILE A 93 -4.96 -14.29 0.59
C ILE A 93 -4.91 -15.63 1.34
N SER A 94 -4.29 -16.64 0.73
CA SER A 94 -4.11 -17.94 1.38
C SER A 94 -3.27 -17.80 2.65
N LYS A 95 -3.46 -18.69 3.62
CA LYS A 95 -2.70 -18.64 4.89
C LYS A 95 -1.18 -18.66 4.65
N GLU A 96 -0.73 -19.52 3.75
CA GLU A 96 0.69 -19.69 3.41
C GLU A 96 1.30 -18.40 2.82
N GLU A 97 0.56 -17.73 1.95
CA GLU A 97 0.97 -16.45 1.38
C GLU A 97 0.92 -15.34 2.44
N MET A 98 -0.11 -15.28 3.28
CA MET A 98 -0.20 -14.32 4.38
C MET A 98 0.99 -14.44 5.34
N ASP A 99 1.41 -15.66 5.70
CA ASP A 99 2.58 -15.91 6.53
C ASP A 99 3.87 -15.37 5.88
N ARG A 100 4.01 -15.51 4.55
CA ARG A 100 5.13 -14.91 3.80
C ARG A 100 5.11 -13.39 3.86
N LEU A 101 3.94 -12.77 3.71
CA LEU A 101 3.79 -11.31 3.78
C LEU A 101 4.14 -10.81 5.18
N ILE A 102 3.64 -11.45 6.23
CA ILE A 102 3.95 -11.12 7.62
C ILE A 102 5.46 -11.25 7.89
N ASN A 103 6.08 -12.33 7.41
CA ASN A 103 7.52 -12.52 7.56
C ASN A 103 8.33 -11.42 6.87
N TYR A 104 7.97 -11.05 5.63
CA TYR A 104 8.56 -9.92 4.93
C TYR A 104 8.41 -8.61 5.71
N LEU A 105 7.18 -8.31 6.15
CA LEU A 105 6.88 -7.10 6.91
C LEU A 105 7.64 -7.05 8.23
N ASN A 106 7.90 -8.17 8.91
CA ASN A 106 8.62 -8.20 10.18
C ASN A 106 10.14 -8.00 10.01
N ASN A 107 10.72 -8.58 8.96
CA ASN A 107 12.18 -8.59 8.76
C ASN A 107 12.71 -7.39 7.98
N HIS A 108 11.84 -6.62 7.30
CA HIS A 108 12.26 -5.44 6.55
C HIS A 108 12.12 -4.13 7.33
N ASN A 109 13.12 -3.26 7.14
CA ASN A 109 13.15 -1.90 7.67
C ASN A 109 12.77 -0.92 6.57
N PHE A 110 11.57 -0.34 6.67
CA PHE A 110 10.99 0.48 5.62
C PHE A 110 11.45 1.95 5.60
N LYS A 111 12.60 2.27 6.22
CA LYS A 111 13.03 3.66 6.42
C LYS A 111 13.39 4.43 5.14
N ASN A 112 13.60 3.75 4.00
CA ASN A 112 14.06 4.36 2.75
C ASN A 112 13.27 3.90 1.49
N TYR A 113 12.05 3.36 1.65
CA TYR A 113 11.28 2.92 0.49
C TYR A 113 10.52 4.07 -0.14
N PHE A 114 10.73 4.25 -1.45
CA PHE A 114 9.92 5.13 -2.29
C PHE A 114 8.54 4.52 -2.62
N SER A 115 8.36 3.23 -2.30
CA SER A 115 7.14 2.48 -2.48
C SER A 115 6.32 2.43 -1.20
N THR A 116 5.01 2.59 -1.33
CA THR A 116 4.03 2.41 -0.26
C THR A 116 3.14 1.21 -0.58
N LEU A 117 3.12 0.24 0.34
CA LEU A 117 2.21 -0.91 0.30
C LEU A 117 0.90 -0.57 1.03
N ILE A 118 -0.23 -0.75 0.36
CA ILE A 118 -1.56 -0.51 0.91
C ILE A 118 -2.36 -1.81 0.85
N ILE A 119 -2.77 -2.32 2.00
CA ILE A 119 -3.52 -3.56 2.18
C ILE A 119 -4.97 -3.19 2.50
N VAL A 120 -5.93 -3.70 1.71
CA VAL A 120 -7.35 -3.30 1.70
C VAL A 120 -8.30 -4.48 1.76
#